data_AF-A0AAW5GAB2-F1
#
_entry.id   AF-A0AAW5GAB2-F1
#
_cell.length_a   1.000
_cell.length_b   1.000
_cell.length_c   1.000
_cell.angle_alpha   90.00
_cell.angle_beta   90.00
_cell.angle_gamma   90.00
#
_symmetry.space_group_name_H-M   'P 1'
#
loop_
_entity.id
_entity.type
_entity.pdbx_description
1 polymer ?
#
loop_
_entity_poly.entity_id
_entity_poly.type
_entity_poly.pdbx_seq_one_letter_code
_entity_poly.pdbx_strand_id
1 'polypeptide(L)'
;MFIKLLPDEEKSHLLNLARLLALCDKPLLWDGKTKDELTSGSNLDALSIQQGEQENELLAELEHAVNTPTAWFSIAEDSVEEKLIEALKKFPLIKMDLAESRVQAATMVLKGFLEEKKTDELAVPKVILLQLMLIALRDGSISNIEWLLLKEIQQHYKIQNFIFDDLLKRSEVLNSEISKTIALILE
;
A
#
# COMPACT_ATOMS: atom_id res chain seq x y z
N MET A 1 -3.50 -4.80 -15.48
CA MET A 1 -3.02 -5.36 -14.19
C MET A 1 -2.89 -6.87 -14.28
N PHE A 2 -1.81 -7.43 -13.72
CA PHE A 2 -1.56 -8.88 -13.68
C PHE A 2 -2.41 -9.62 -12.62
N ILE A 3 -3.29 -8.89 -11.93
CA ILE A 3 -4.24 -9.39 -10.93
C ILE A 3 -5.09 -10.57 -11.41
N LYS A 4 -5.36 -10.68 -12.72
CA LYS A 4 -6.10 -11.81 -13.32
C LYS A 4 -5.35 -13.14 -13.24
N LEU A 5 -4.04 -13.10 -12.99
CA LEU A 5 -3.21 -14.30 -12.79
C LEU A 5 -3.27 -14.82 -11.34
N LEU A 6 -3.87 -14.06 -10.42
CA LEU A 6 -4.00 -14.47 -9.03
C LEU A 6 -5.26 -15.32 -8.83
N PRO A 7 -5.19 -16.37 -7.99
CA PRO A 7 -6.38 -17.01 -7.43
C PRO A 7 -7.26 -15.98 -6.71
N ASP A 8 -8.57 -16.20 -6.67
CA ASP A 8 -9.51 -15.24 -6.06
C ASP A 8 -9.18 -14.93 -4.59
N GLU A 9 -8.72 -15.93 -3.85
CA GLU A 9 -8.29 -15.80 -2.45
C GLU A 9 -7.09 -14.84 -2.27
N GLU A 10 -6.24 -14.71 -3.29
CA GLU A 10 -5.03 -13.88 -3.28
C GLU A 10 -5.29 -12.48 -3.81
N LYS A 11 -6.40 -12.26 -4.52
CA LYS A 11 -6.81 -10.92 -4.98
C LYS A 11 -7.20 -10.02 -3.80
N SER A 12 -7.93 -10.55 -2.83
CA SER A 12 -8.26 -9.82 -1.58
C SER A 12 -7.00 -9.50 -0.77
N HIS A 13 -6.06 -10.45 -0.73
CA HIS A 13 -4.76 -10.23 -0.07
C HIS A 13 -3.97 -9.11 -0.74
N LEU A 14 -3.85 -9.12 -2.07
CA LEU A 14 -3.22 -8.05 -2.84
C LEU A 14 -3.87 -6.68 -2.53
N LEU A 15 -5.20 -6.63 -2.48
CA LEU A 15 -5.92 -5.38 -2.22
C LEU A 15 -5.59 -4.79 -0.84
N ASN A 16 -5.52 -5.63 0.20
CA ASN A 16 -5.13 -5.15 1.54
C ASN A 16 -3.68 -4.65 1.58
N LEU A 17 -2.77 -5.32 0.89
CA LEU A 17 -1.38 -4.87 0.76
C LEU A 17 -1.28 -3.56 -0.02
N ALA A 18 -2.04 -3.42 -1.11
CA ALA A 18 -2.11 -2.23 -1.93
C ALA A 18 -2.61 -1.02 -1.12
N ARG A 19 -3.70 -1.19 -0.36
CA ARG A 19 -4.20 -0.14 0.54
C ARG A 19 -3.17 0.28 1.57
N LEU A 20 -2.47 -0.68 2.17
CA LEU A 20 -1.43 -0.37 3.14
C LEU A 20 -0.32 0.48 2.51
N LEU A 21 0.18 0.10 1.32
CA LEU A 21 1.18 0.90 0.61
C LEU A 21 0.66 2.31 0.31
N ALA A 22 -0.56 2.43 -0.22
CA ALA A 22 -1.15 3.71 -0.58
C ALA A 22 -1.32 4.67 0.62
N LEU A 23 -1.49 4.14 1.83
CA LEU A 23 -1.69 4.93 3.06
C LEU A 23 -0.40 5.18 3.85
N CYS A 24 0.59 4.29 3.77
CA CYS A 24 1.70 4.24 4.73
C CYS A 24 2.62 5.47 4.73
N ASP A 25 2.62 6.25 3.65
CA ASP A 25 3.42 7.47 3.50
C ASP A 25 2.58 8.76 3.42
N LYS A 26 1.26 8.66 3.62
CA LYS A 26 0.38 9.82 3.54
C LYS A 26 0.37 10.63 4.85
N PRO A 27 0.23 11.97 4.79
CA PRO A 27 0.21 12.81 5.98
C PRO A 27 -0.85 12.40 7.01
N LEU A 28 -0.50 12.56 8.29
CA LEU A 28 -1.46 12.36 9.40
C LEU A 28 -2.24 13.64 9.67
N LEU A 29 -3.53 13.46 9.92
CA LEU A 29 -4.44 14.53 10.28
C LEU A 29 -5.09 14.22 11.64
N TRP A 30 -5.02 15.16 12.56
CA TRP A 30 -5.71 15.14 13.84
C TRP A 30 -6.87 16.12 13.78
N ASP A 31 -8.10 15.61 13.80
CA ASP A 31 -9.30 16.44 13.65
C ASP A 31 -9.26 17.27 12.35
N GLY A 32 -8.77 16.64 11.27
CA GLY A 32 -8.58 17.27 9.96
C GLY A 32 -7.39 18.22 9.84
N LYS A 33 -6.56 18.34 10.88
CA LYS A 33 -5.43 19.29 10.94
C LYS A 33 -4.09 18.57 10.95
N THR A 34 -3.09 19.20 10.34
CA THR A 34 -1.70 18.74 10.42
C THR A 34 -1.12 18.97 11.82
N LYS A 35 0.01 18.32 12.12
CA LYS A 35 0.69 18.42 13.42
C LYS A 35 1.01 19.86 13.82
N ASP A 36 1.39 20.70 12.86
CA ASP A 36 1.78 22.10 13.10
C ASP A 36 0.57 23.02 13.36
N GLU A 37 -0.64 22.57 12.98
CA GLU A 37 -1.90 23.30 13.17
C GLU A 37 -2.61 22.92 14.48
N LEU A 38 -1.99 22.04 15.28
CA LEU A 38 -2.56 21.59 16.55
C LEU A 38 -2.55 22.71 17.58
N THR A 39 -3.66 22.83 18.29
CA THR A 39 -3.83 23.77 19.41
C THR A 39 -4.26 23.01 20.66
N SER A 40 -4.28 23.67 21.82
CA SER A 40 -4.71 23.06 23.08
C SER A 40 -6.16 22.52 23.06
N GLY A 41 -6.98 22.94 22.10
CA GLY A 41 -8.36 22.46 21.93
C GLY A 41 -8.54 21.37 20.87
N SER A 42 -7.49 20.94 20.18
CA SER A 42 -7.60 19.91 19.14
C SER A 42 -7.83 18.52 19.74
N ASN A 43 -8.69 17.72 19.11
CA ASN A 43 -8.89 16.33 19.51
C ASN A 43 -7.76 15.43 18.97
N LEU A 44 -6.87 14.99 19.86
CA LEU A 44 -5.74 14.13 19.49
C LEU A 44 -6.13 12.67 19.21
N ASP A 45 -7.33 12.25 19.62
CA ASP A 45 -7.82 10.90 19.39
C ASP A 45 -8.49 10.74 18.00
N ALA A 46 -8.89 11.86 17.38
CA ALA A 46 -9.46 11.92 16.04
C ALA A 46 -8.37 11.86 14.95
N LEU A 47 -7.53 10.84 14.99
CA LEU A 47 -6.48 10.58 14.01
C LEU A 47 -7.08 10.01 12.73
N SER A 48 -6.64 10.52 11.58
CA SER A 48 -7.00 10.07 10.23
C SER A 48 -5.79 10.18 9.31
N ILE A 49 -5.82 9.48 8.18
CA ILE A 49 -4.76 9.53 7.17
C ILE A 49 -5.30 10.32 5.97
N GLN A 50 -4.52 11.29 5.49
CA GLN A 50 -4.92 12.04 4.30
C GLN A 50 -5.00 11.11 3.09
N GLN A 51 -6.20 10.93 2.54
CA GLN A 51 -6.37 10.18 1.31
C GLN A 51 -6.00 11.02 0.08
N GLY A 52 -5.37 10.39 -0.91
CA GLY A 52 -5.03 11.03 -2.18
C GLY A 52 -6.03 10.64 -3.27
N GLU A 53 -6.43 11.62 -4.09
CA GLU A 53 -7.46 11.44 -5.14
C GLU A 53 -7.05 10.37 -6.15
N GLN A 54 -5.80 10.41 -6.60
CA GLN A 54 -5.28 9.41 -7.50
C GLN A 54 -5.37 8.04 -6.81
N GLU A 55 -4.88 7.87 -5.58
CA GLU A 55 -4.77 6.57 -4.90
C GLU A 55 -6.12 5.93 -4.75
N ASN A 56 -7.11 6.73 -4.37
CA ASN A 56 -8.49 6.31 -4.25
C ASN A 56 -9.04 5.79 -5.58
N GLU A 57 -8.75 6.45 -6.70
CA GLU A 57 -9.16 5.98 -8.03
C GLU A 57 -8.53 4.62 -8.36
N LEU A 58 -7.23 4.44 -8.13
CA LEU A 58 -6.56 3.16 -8.39
C LEU A 58 -7.03 2.04 -7.45
N LEU A 59 -7.30 2.36 -6.20
CA LEU A 59 -7.84 1.39 -5.25
C LEU A 59 -9.26 0.99 -5.66
N ALA A 60 -10.08 1.92 -6.14
CA ALA A 60 -11.40 1.62 -6.69
C ALA A 60 -11.32 0.75 -7.96
N GLU A 61 -10.38 1.01 -8.86
CA GLU A 61 -10.13 0.17 -10.03
C GLU A 61 -9.67 -1.24 -9.63
N LEU A 62 -8.78 -1.35 -8.65
CA LEU A 62 -8.33 -2.61 -8.08
C LEU A 62 -9.50 -3.38 -7.46
N GLU A 63 -10.31 -2.73 -6.63
CA GLU A 63 -11.52 -3.31 -6.04
C GLU A 63 -12.46 -3.84 -7.10
N HIS A 64 -12.69 -3.09 -8.17
CA HIS A 64 -13.50 -3.55 -9.30
C HIS A 64 -12.85 -4.75 -10.01
N ALA A 65 -11.53 -4.80 -10.11
CA ALA A 65 -10.82 -5.94 -10.69
C ALA A 65 -10.83 -7.19 -9.79
N VAL A 66 -10.96 -7.02 -8.47
CA VAL A 66 -11.13 -8.09 -7.49
C VAL A 66 -12.58 -8.59 -7.46
N ASN A 67 -13.56 -7.70 -7.58
CA ASN A 67 -14.98 -8.03 -7.47
C ASN A 67 -15.50 -8.76 -8.71
N THR A 68 -15.79 -10.06 -8.54
CA THR A 68 -16.77 -10.77 -9.36
C THR A 68 -18.20 -10.39 -8.93
N PRO A 69 -19.23 -10.51 -9.79
CA PRO A 69 -20.59 -9.96 -9.56
C PRO A 69 -21.35 -10.49 -8.33
N THR A 70 -20.74 -11.34 -7.50
CA THR A 70 -21.38 -12.08 -6.41
C THR A 70 -20.93 -11.68 -5.01
N ALA A 71 -20.02 -10.71 -4.84
CA ALA A 71 -19.52 -10.35 -3.50
C ALA A 71 -19.80 -8.87 -3.15
N TRP A 72 -20.97 -8.60 -2.56
CA TRP A 72 -21.30 -7.33 -1.88
C TRP A 72 -20.60 -7.18 -0.52
N PHE A 73 -19.29 -7.44 -0.45
CA PHE A 73 -18.53 -7.34 0.79
C PHE A 73 -17.68 -6.07 0.81
N SER A 74 -18.34 -4.98 1.20
CA SER A 74 -17.80 -3.65 1.51
C SER A 74 -16.94 -3.63 2.81
N ILE A 75 -16.11 -4.65 3.06
CA ILE A 75 -15.43 -4.82 4.37
C ILE A 75 -13.98 -4.30 4.40
N ALA A 76 -13.47 -3.75 3.31
CA ALA A 76 -12.03 -3.82 3.08
C ALA A 76 -11.29 -2.47 3.24
N GLU A 77 -11.95 -1.32 3.09
CA GLU A 77 -11.29 0.00 3.24
C GLU A 77 -11.02 0.34 4.71
N ASP A 78 -12.07 0.38 5.55
CA ASP A 78 -11.98 0.75 6.96
C ASP A 78 -10.96 -0.12 7.73
N SER A 79 -10.90 -1.43 7.42
CA SER A 79 -10.08 -2.35 8.22
C SER A 79 -8.56 -2.14 8.09
N VAL A 80 -8.06 -1.60 6.96
CA VAL A 80 -6.61 -1.40 6.77
C VAL A 80 -6.17 -0.08 7.38
N GLU A 81 -6.93 0.98 7.13
CA GLU A 81 -6.67 2.30 7.72
C GLU A 81 -6.78 2.24 9.25
N GLU A 82 -7.84 1.62 9.79
CA GLU A 82 -8.00 1.42 11.23
C GLU A 82 -6.81 0.68 11.84
N LYS A 83 -6.36 -0.43 11.22
CA LYS A 83 -5.19 -1.18 11.70
C LYS A 83 -3.91 -0.33 11.70
N LEU A 84 -3.72 0.51 10.68
CA LEU A 84 -2.58 1.40 10.59
C LEU A 84 -2.66 2.52 11.64
N ILE A 85 -3.82 3.13 11.82
CA ILE A 85 -4.07 4.12 12.88
C ILE A 85 -3.80 3.53 14.26
N GLU A 86 -4.31 2.33 14.55
CA GLU A 86 -4.09 1.65 15.83
C GLU A 86 -2.61 1.25 16.03
N ALA A 87 -1.88 0.93 14.96
CA ALA A 87 -0.44 0.72 15.02
C ALA A 87 0.31 2.05 15.30
N LEU A 88 -0.10 3.15 14.67
CA LEU A 88 0.49 4.48 14.84
C LEU A 88 0.26 5.07 16.23
N LYS A 89 -0.92 4.85 16.82
CA LYS A 89 -1.26 5.28 18.20
C LYS A 89 -0.34 4.69 19.28
N LYS A 90 0.42 3.64 18.98
CA LYS A 90 1.44 3.08 19.89
C LYS A 90 2.67 3.97 20.03
N PHE A 91 2.85 4.95 19.14
CA PHE A 91 3.96 5.90 19.17
C PHE A 91 3.54 7.21 19.81
N PRO A 92 4.43 7.87 20.59
CA PRO A 92 4.15 9.22 21.08
C PRO A 92 3.87 10.19 19.94
N LEU A 93 2.91 11.11 20.11
CA LEU A 93 2.50 12.11 19.11
C LEU A 93 3.68 12.80 18.41
N ILE A 94 4.72 13.16 19.18
CA ILE A 94 5.91 13.85 18.68
C ILE A 94 6.68 13.00 17.66
N LYS A 95 6.64 11.67 17.80
CA LYS A 95 7.38 10.72 16.95
C LYS A 95 6.52 10.08 15.86
N MET A 96 5.20 10.11 15.98
CA MET A 96 4.28 9.38 15.10
C MET A 96 4.46 9.72 13.61
N ASP A 97 4.80 10.97 13.32
CA ASP A 97 5.01 11.50 11.97
C ASP A 97 6.45 11.28 11.44
N LEU A 98 7.36 10.77 12.28
CA LEU A 98 8.72 10.43 11.85
C LEU A 98 8.67 9.18 10.97
N ALA A 99 9.41 9.21 9.86
CA ALA A 99 9.52 8.09 8.92
C ALA A 99 9.82 6.75 9.60
N GLU A 100 10.67 6.75 10.65
CA GLU A 100 10.97 5.53 11.41
C GLU A 100 9.73 4.93 12.09
N SER A 101 8.92 5.75 12.78
CA SER A 101 7.70 5.30 13.44
C SER A 101 6.64 4.88 12.42
N ARG A 102 6.52 5.61 11.31
CA ARG A 102 5.65 5.27 10.18
C ARG A 102 5.97 3.90 9.60
N VAL A 103 7.26 3.63 9.31
CA VAL A 103 7.74 2.34 8.83
C VAL A 103 7.44 1.24 9.84
N GLN A 104 7.72 1.45 11.13
CA GLN A 104 7.46 0.44 12.15
C GLN A 104 5.98 0.11 12.27
N ALA A 105 5.10 1.12 12.28
CA ALA A 105 3.66 0.93 12.31
C ALA A 105 3.15 0.16 11.08
N ALA A 106 3.56 0.59 9.88
CA ALA A 106 3.16 -0.07 8.65
C ALA A 106 3.68 -1.52 8.57
N THR A 107 4.92 -1.79 9.00
CA THR A 107 5.49 -3.14 9.08
C THR A 107 4.74 -4.02 10.08
N MET A 108 4.24 -3.48 11.20
CA MET A 108 3.40 -4.24 12.13
C MET A 108 2.10 -4.70 11.46
N VAL A 109 1.43 -3.80 10.74
CA VAL A 109 0.19 -4.14 10.01
C VAL A 109 0.48 -5.13 8.89
N LEU A 110 1.55 -4.91 8.12
CA LEU A 110 2.00 -5.78 7.05
C LEU A 110 2.23 -7.21 7.54
N LYS A 111 2.96 -7.38 8.66
CA LYS A 111 3.20 -8.70 9.24
C LYS A 111 1.89 -9.41 9.62
N GLY A 112 0.92 -8.68 10.17
CA GLY A 112 -0.41 -9.23 10.42
C GLY A 112 -1.12 -9.74 9.16
N PHE A 113 -0.92 -9.12 7.99
CA PHE A 113 -1.45 -9.61 6.72
C PHE A 113 -0.67 -10.80 6.16
N LEU A 114 0.62 -10.92 6.47
CA LEU A 114 1.51 -11.94 5.93
C LEU A 114 1.54 -13.24 6.76
N GLU A 115 1.33 -13.16 8.07
CA GLU A 115 1.48 -14.28 9.02
C GLU A 115 0.63 -15.52 8.66
N GLU A 116 -0.57 -15.31 8.10
CA GLU A 116 -1.48 -16.37 7.69
C GLU A 116 -1.19 -16.94 6.29
N LYS A 117 -0.25 -16.33 5.55
CA LYS A 117 -0.02 -16.61 4.13
C LYS A 117 1.39 -17.17 3.91
N LYS A 118 1.47 -18.49 3.78
CA LYS A 118 2.69 -19.20 3.37
C LYS A 118 2.40 -20.01 2.13
N THR A 119 3.30 -19.94 1.16
CA THR A 119 3.22 -20.72 -0.06
C THR A 119 4.63 -21.11 -0.51
N ASP A 120 4.76 -22.33 -1.03
CA ASP A 120 5.99 -22.80 -1.67
C ASP A 120 6.02 -22.40 -3.17
N GLU A 121 4.89 -21.98 -3.73
CA GLU A 121 4.81 -21.51 -5.12
C GLU A 121 5.14 -20.01 -5.20
N LEU A 122 6.28 -19.70 -5.81
CA LEU A 122 6.74 -18.31 -5.95
C LEU A 122 6.01 -17.51 -7.03
N ALA A 123 5.16 -18.11 -7.86
CA ALA A 123 4.45 -17.41 -8.94
C ALA A 123 3.51 -16.32 -8.38
N VAL A 124 2.69 -16.69 -7.39
CA VAL A 124 1.74 -15.78 -6.74
C VAL A 124 2.45 -14.60 -6.05
N PRO A 125 3.44 -14.81 -5.15
CA PRO A 125 4.19 -13.71 -4.54
C PRO A 125 4.89 -12.77 -5.53
N LYS A 126 5.40 -13.30 -6.66
CA LYS A 126 6.01 -12.48 -7.71
C LYS A 126 4.97 -11.58 -8.39
N VAL A 127 3.78 -12.09 -8.67
CA VAL A 127 2.68 -11.29 -9.24
C VAL A 127 2.24 -10.21 -8.25
N ILE A 128 2.11 -10.56 -6.96
CA ILE A 128 1.78 -9.60 -5.90
C ILE A 128 2.83 -8.48 -5.86
N LEU A 129 4.12 -8.81 -5.72
CA LEU A 129 5.19 -7.80 -5.69
C LEU A 129 5.19 -6.91 -6.92
N LEU A 130 5.04 -7.48 -8.12
CA LEU A 130 4.98 -6.70 -9.36
C LEU A 130 3.81 -5.72 -9.34
N GLN A 131 2.62 -6.14 -8.87
CA GLN A 131 1.48 -5.22 -8.74
C GLN A 131 1.76 -4.12 -7.72
N LEU A 132 2.31 -4.45 -6.55
CA LEU A 132 2.61 -3.46 -5.52
C LEU A 132 3.69 -2.46 -5.96
N MET A 133 4.70 -2.90 -6.70
CA MET A 133 5.71 -2.01 -7.29
C MET A 133 5.09 -1.02 -8.28
N LEU A 134 4.16 -1.47 -9.14
CA LEU A 134 3.46 -0.59 -10.07
C LEU A 134 2.58 0.44 -9.35
N ILE A 135 1.97 0.05 -8.23
CA ILE A 135 1.17 0.94 -7.39
C ILE A 135 2.08 2.02 -6.76
N ALA A 136 3.20 1.60 -6.15
CA ALA A 136 4.16 2.51 -5.52
C ALA A 136 4.85 3.46 -6.53
N LEU A 137 5.03 3.02 -7.78
CA LEU A 137 5.66 3.85 -8.83
C LEU A 137 4.74 4.91 -9.42
N ARG A 138 3.46 4.91 -9.06
CA ARG A 138 2.47 5.75 -9.74
C ARG A 138 2.67 7.23 -9.50
N ASP A 139 3.11 7.61 -8.30
CA ASP A 139 3.48 9.00 -7.98
C ASP A 139 4.85 9.39 -8.59
N GLY A 140 5.41 8.53 -9.45
CA GLY A 140 6.66 8.72 -10.18
C GLY A 140 7.88 8.09 -9.50
N SER A 141 7.80 7.82 -8.19
CA SER A 141 8.89 7.21 -7.43
C SER A 141 8.36 6.42 -6.23
N ILE A 142 9.02 5.31 -5.92
CA ILE A 142 8.76 4.53 -4.71
C ILE A 142 9.37 5.27 -3.51
N SER A 143 8.55 5.56 -2.50
CA SER A 143 9.01 6.20 -1.27
C SER A 143 9.85 5.25 -0.41
N ASN A 144 10.61 5.80 0.54
CA ASN A 144 11.43 4.97 1.43
C ASN A 144 10.57 4.03 2.30
N ILE A 145 9.35 4.44 2.67
CA ILE A 145 8.45 3.61 3.47
C ILE A 145 7.94 2.45 2.61
N GLU A 146 7.42 2.75 1.42
CA GLU A 146 6.94 1.75 0.46
C GLU A 146 8.04 0.75 0.10
N TRP A 147 9.26 1.24 -0.16
CA TRP A 147 10.42 0.40 -0.44
C TRP A 147 10.68 -0.61 0.68
N LEU A 148 10.68 -0.15 1.94
CA LEU A 148 10.91 -1.03 3.09
C LEU A 148 9.79 -2.08 3.24
N LEU A 149 8.53 -1.71 2.98
CA LEU A 149 7.42 -2.67 2.96
C LEU A 149 7.57 -3.70 1.84
N LEU A 150 7.94 -3.28 0.63
CA LEU A 150 8.21 -4.19 -0.49
C LEU A 150 9.35 -5.18 -0.16
N LYS A 151 10.40 -4.72 0.52
CA LYS A 151 11.50 -5.57 0.98
C LYS A 151 11.06 -6.54 2.07
N GLU A 152 10.19 -6.14 2.99
CA GLU A 152 9.62 -7.04 3.99
C GLU A 152 8.77 -8.14 3.32
N ILE A 153 7.94 -7.80 2.33
CA ILE A 153 7.19 -8.78 1.53
C ILE A 153 8.14 -9.75 0.81
N GLN A 154 9.20 -9.23 0.19
CA GLN A 154 10.23 -10.05 -0.44
C GLN A 154 10.84 -11.05 0.55
N GLN A 155 11.20 -10.59 1.75
CA GLN A 155 11.79 -11.44 2.79
C GLN A 155 10.82 -12.52 3.27
N HIS A 156 9.55 -12.16 3.50
CA HIS A 156 8.51 -13.10 3.93
C HIS A 156 8.34 -14.26 2.95
N TYR A 157 8.23 -13.96 1.65
CA TYR A 157 8.10 -14.98 0.60
C TYR A 157 9.45 -15.56 0.13
N LYS A 158 10.57 -15.19 0.76
CA LYS A 158 11.92 -15.67 0.44
C LYS A 158 12.29 -15.49 -1.04
N ILE A 159 11.85 -14.40 -1.64
CA ILE A 159 12.14 -14.08 -3.04
C ILE A 159 13.60 -13.63 -3.14
N GLN A 160 14.35 -14.23 -4.05
CA GLN A 160 15.77 -13.94 -4.25
C GLN A 160 15.96 -12.50 -4.75
N ASN A 161 17.05 -11.84 -4.32
CA ASN A 161 17.31 -10.43 -4.67
C ASN A 161 17.28 -10.17 -6.18
N PHE A 162 17.91 -11.03 -7.00
CA PHE A 162 17.89 -10.83 -8.44
C PHE A 162 16.49 -10.91 -9.07
N ILE A 163 15.56 -11.66 -8.46
CA ILE A 163 14.17 -11.72 -8.91
C ILE A 163 13.47 -10.42 -8.55
N PHE A 164 13.65 -9.94 -7.31
CA PHE A 164 13.11 -8.66 -6.87
C PHE A 164 13.59 -7.50 -7.76
N ASP A 165 14.90 -7.44 -8.01
CA ASP A 165 15.51 -6.40 -8.84
C ASP A 165 15.02 -6.45 -10.30
N ASP A 166 14.82 -7.65 -10.87
CA ASP A 166 14.25 -7.82 -12.21
C ASP A 166 12.78 -7.39 -12.27
N LEU A 167 11.98 -7.74 -11.24
CA LEU A 167 10.58 -7.29 -11.14
C LEU A 167 10.48 -5.77 -11.00
N LEU A 168 11.35 -5.16 -10.19
CA LEU A 168 11.42 -3.72 -10.03
C LEU A 168 11.74 -3.05 -11.36
N LYS A 169 12.80 -3.49 -12.03
CA LYS A 169 13.21 -2.95 -13.32
C LYS A 169 12.10 -3.06 -14.38
N ARG A 170 11.38 -4.19 -14.41
CA ARG A 170 10.22 -4.36 -15.30
C ARG A 170 9.09 -3.41 -14.95
N SER A 171 8.85 -3.16 -13.67
CA SER A 171 7.81 -2.23 -13.19
C SER A 171 8.15 -0.79 -13.56
N GLU A 172 9.40 -0.37 -13.40
CA GLU A 172 9.89 0.96 -13.81
C GLU A 172 9.74 1.19 -15.31
N VAL A 173 10.16 0.22 -16.13
CA VAL A 173 10.01 0.28 -17.59
C VAL A 173 8.53 0.37 -17.97
N LEU A 174 7.68 -0.49 -17.39
CA LEU A 174 6.25 -0.48 -17.68
C LEU A 174 5.59 0.85 -17.29
N ASN A 175 5.91 1.38 -16.11
CA ASN A 175 5.39 2.67 -15.64
C ASN A 175 5.81 3.83 -16.56
N SER A 176 7.05 3.82 -17.04
CA SER A 176 7.54 4.82 -17.99
C SER A 176 6.79 4.75 -19.32
N GLU A 177 6.57 3.55 -19.87
CA GLU A 177 5.82 3.40 -21.13
C GLU A 177 4.34 3.78 -20.99
N ILE A 178 3.71 3.47 -19.85
CA ILE A 178 2.35 3.94 -19.54
C ILE A 178 2.32 5.46 -19.50
N SER A 179 3.26 6.09 -18.78
CA SER A 179 3.33 7.55 -18.65
C SER A 179 3.50 8.24 -20.00
N LYS A 180 4.39 7.72 -20.87
CA LYS A 180 4.58 8.23 -22.25
C LYS A 180 3.31 8.08 -23.08
N THR A 181 2.60 6.96 -22.93
CA THR A 181 1.36 6.70 -23.66
C THR A 181 0.26 7.68 -23.23
N ILE A 182 0.11 7.93 -21.92
CA ILE A 182 -0.84 8.91 -21.40
C ILE A 182 -0.50 10.31 -21.92
N ALA A 183 0.78 10.70 -21.88
CA ALA A 183 1.21 11.98 -22.43
C ALA A 183 0.82 12.14 -23.90
N LEU A 184 1.05 11.11 -24.73
CA LEU A 184 0.67 11.10 -26.14
C LEU A 184 -0.85 11.19 -26.37
N ILE A 185 -1.66 10.67 -25.46
CA ILE A 185 -3.14 10.73 -25.56
C ILE A 185 -3.68 12.11 -25.15
N LEU A 186 -3.02 12.78 -24.21
CA LEU A 186 -3.44 14.07 -23.66
C LEU A 186 -2.92 15.28 -24.47
N GLU A 187 -1.93 15.06 -25.34
CA GLU A 187 -1.49 16.02 -26.38
C GLU A 187 -2.53 16.16 -27.51
#